data_AF-A0A916C400-F1
#
_entry.id   AF-A0A916C400-F1
#
_cell.length_a   1.000
_cell.length_b   1.000
_cell.length_c   1.000
_cell.angle_alpha   90.00
_cell.angle_beta   90.00
_cell.angle_gamma   90.00
#
_symmetry.space_group_name_H-M   'P 1'
#
loop_
_entity.id
_entity.type
_entity.pdbx_description
1 polymer ?
#
loop_
_entity_poly.entity_id
_entity_poly.type
_entity_poly.pdbx_seq_one_letter_code
_entity_poly.pdbx_strand_id
1 'polypeptide(L)'
;MSTVPPPETTTQTVRRVQPRSQRPAGGPLWLGPAIGCMTGACAVLALGLLIVFHPFQGGEVVQVPLVVVTVTPTRVVPTATLRPTVVPSPTLAPTATPEGLFVGGEAMVSGTGSTLRLRSDPGLQATTLKTVADGTRLKILEGSREADGLRWWRLQDQTDGAEGWAAETYLTPAP
;
A
#
# COMPACT_ATOMS: atom_id res chain seq x y z
N MET A 1 -49.39 20.68 -84.38
CA MET A 1 -48.51 19.71 -85.05
C MET A 1 -47.71 18.99 -83.98
N SER A 2 -48.11 17.76 -83.68
CA SER A 2 -47.51 16.89 -82.67
C SER A 2 -46.08 16.52 -83.05
N THR A 3 -45.12 16.72 -82.14
CA THR A 3 -43.78 16.13 -82.28
C THR A 3 -43.67 14.98 -81.30
N VAL A 4 -43.56 13.78 -81.86
CA VAL A 4 -43.37 12.49 -81.19
C VAL A 4 -41.97 12.42 -80.60
N PRO A 5 -41.76 11.98 -79.35
CA PRO A 5 -40.43 11.72 -78.82
C PRO A 5 -39.83 10.42 -79.39
N PRO A 6 -38.50 10.34 -79.59
CA PRO A 6 -37.80 9.18 -80.18
C PRO A 6 -37.65 7.98 -79.21
N PRO A 7 -37.39 6.75 -79.71
CA PRO A 7 -37.40 5.52 -78.91
C PRO A 7 -36.19 5.37 -77.98
N GLU A 8 -36.45 4.85 -76.79
CA GLU A 8 -35.50 4.67 -75.71
C GLU A 8 -34.48 3.56 -76.03
N THR A 9 -33.21 3.94 -76.18
CA THR A 9 -32.13 2.96 -76.33
C THR A 9 -31.61 2.57 -74.94
N THR A 10 -32.09 1.43 -74.45
CA THR A 10 -31.54 0.76 -73.26
C THR A 10 -30.08 0.40 -73.52
N THR A 11 -29.15 1.26 -73.09
CA THR A 11 -27.71 0.99 -73.17
C THR A 11 -27.30 0.19 -71.94
N GLN A 12 -27.49 -1.13 -72.00
CA GLN A 12 -26.86 -2.06 -71.06
C GLN A 12 -25.42 -2.28 -71.57
N THR A 13 -24.41 -1.73 -70.90
CA THR A 13 -22.99 -1.95 -71.27
C THR A 13 -22.21 -2.52 -70.09
N VAL A 14 -22.06 -3.84 -70.15
CA VAL A 14 -20.91 -4.67 -69.75
C VAL A 14 -20.14 -4.22 -68.49
N ARG A 15 -20.45 -4.91 -67.39
CA ARG A 15 -19.67 -4.89 -66.15
C ARG A 15 -18.27 -5.43 -66.43
N ARG A 16 -17.27 -4.54 -66.45
CA ARG A 16 -15.86 -4.89 -66.63
C ARG A 16 -15.41 -5.83 -65.50
N VAL A 17 -15.05 -7.07 -65.86
CA VAL A 17 -14.43 -8.04 -64.94
C VAL A 17 -13.01 -7.56 -64.63
N GLN A 18 -12.75 -7.16 -63.38
CA GLN A 18 -11.39 -6.84 -62.93
C GLN A 18 -10.57 -8.12 -62.72
N PRO A 19 -9.34 -8.21 -63.26
CA PRO A 19 -8.49 -9.37 -63.09
C PRO A 19 -8.08 -9.53 -61.63
N ARG A 20 -8.29 -10.75 -61.15
CA ARG A 20 -7.93 -11.27 -59.84
C ARG A 20 -6.42 -11.46 -59.74
N SER A 21 -5.67 -10.48 -59.27
CA SER A 21 -4.32 -10.67 -58.73
C SER A 21 -3.92 -9.38 -57.99
N GLN A 22 -3.10 -9.47 -56.94
CA GLN A 22 -2.75 -8.38 -56.00
C GLN A 22 -3.69 -8.28 -54.78
N ARG A 23 -3.76 -9.35 -53.98
CA ARG A 23 -3.85 -9.19 -52.52
C ARG A 23 -2.49 -9.55 -51.95
N PRO A 24 -1.80 -8.67 -51.21
CA PRO A 24 -0.57 -9.03 -50.53
C PRO A 24 -0.89 -10.14 -49.52
N ALA A 25 -0.26 -11.29 -49.72
CA ALA A 25 -0.17 -12.35 -48.75
C ALA A 25 0.88 -11.97 -47.71
N GLY A 26 0.59 -12.13 -46.41
CA GLY A 26 1.63 -12.17 -45.39
C GLY A 26 1.24 -11.62 -44.03
N GLY A 27 1.00 -12.54 -43.09
CA GLY A 27 1.04 -12.28 -41.65
C GLY A 27 -0.22 -12.72 -40.89
N PRO A 28 -0.20 -13.84 -40.15
CA PRO A 28 -1.34 -14.22 -39.30
C PRO A 28 -1.48 -13.23 -38.13
N LEU A 29 -2.43 -12.31 -38.27
CA LEU A 29 -2.82 -11.29 -37.27
C LEU A 29 -3.53 -11.86 -36.02
N TRP A 30 -3.44 -13.17 -35.76
CA TRP A 30 -4.21 -13.87 -34.72
C TRP A 30 -3.40 -14.31 -33.48
N LEU A 31 -2.10 -14.03 -33.42
CA LEU A 31 -1.24 -14.41 -32.28
C LEU A 31 -1.10 -13.31 -31.19
N GLY A 32 -1.70 -12.14 -31.39
CA GLY A 32 -1.59 -11.00 -30.47
C GLY A 32 -2.05 -11.23 -29.02
N PRO A 33 -3.22 -11.83 -28.73
CA PRO A 33 -3.72 -11.88 -27.35
C PRO A 33 -3.06 -12.98 -26.50
N ALA A 34 -2.59 -14.07 -27.11
CA ALA A 34 -1.96 -15.17 -26.37
C ALA A 34 -0.53 -14.81 -25.89
N ILE A 35 0.22 -14.06 -26.71
CA ILE A 35 1.58 -13.62 -26.37
C ILE A 35 1.55 -12.54 -25.28
N GLY A 36 0.56 -11.64 -25.29
CA GLY A 36 0.37 -10.61 -24.26
C GLY A 36 -0.04 -11.16 -22.88
N CYS A 37 -0.87 -12.21 -22.84
CA CYS A 37 -1.21 -12.87 -21.58
C CYS A 37 0.00 -13.59 -20.96
N MET A 38 0.86 -14.20 -21.79
CA MET A 38 1.98 -15.00 -21.29
C MET A 38 3.14 -14.15 -20.76
N THR A 39 3.40 -12.98 -21.37
CA THR A 39 4.36 -12.00 -20.84
C THR A 39 3.86 -11.30 -19.58
N GLY A 40 2.56 -10.98 -19.50
CA GLY A 40 1.94 -10.42 -18.30
C GLY A 40 1.98 -11.39 -17.11
N ALA A 41 1.65 -12.66 -17.33
CA ALA A 41 1.72 -13.69 -16.29
C ALA A 41 3.17 -13.94 -15.83
N CYS A 42 4.15 -13.97 -16.75
CA CYS A 42 5.56 -14.10 -16.38
C CYS A 42 6.07 -12.89 -15.58
N ALA A 43 5.65 -11.66 -15.92
CA ALA A 43 6.06 -10.46 -15.19
C ALA A 43 5.48 -10.42 -13.77
N VAL A 44 4.21 -10.81 -13.60
CA VAL A 44 3.57 -10.89 -12.27
C VAL A 44 4.17 -12.01 -11.42
N LEU A 45 4.47 -13.17 -12.03
CA LEU A 45 5.17 -14.26 -11.33
C LEU A 45 6.61 -13.88 -10.96
N ALA A 46 7.34 -13.20 -11.84
CA ALA A 46 8.69 -12.73 -11.57
C ALA A 46 8.72 -11.65 -10.47
N LEU A 47 7.74 -10.73 -10.47
CA LEU A 47 7.62 -9.71 -9.43
C LEU A 47 7.18 -10.32 -8.08
N GLY A 48 6.24 -11.27 -8.10
CA GLY A 48 5.85 -12.03 -6.92
C GLY A 48 7.00 -12.88 -6.36
N LEU A 49 7.80 -13.49 -7.23
CA LEU A 49 9.04 -14.17 -6.84
C LEU A 49 10.06 -13.18 -6.28
N LEU A 50 10.26 -12.00 -6.87
CA LEU A 50 11.17 -10.98 -6.32
C LEU A 50 10.76 -10.54 -4.92
N ILE A 51 9.46 -10.43 -4.63
CA ILE A 51 8.96 -10.05 -3.29
C ILE A 51 9.13 -11.20 -2.27
N VAL A 52 8.99 -12.46 -2.70
CA VAL A 52 9.16 -13.64 -1.84
C VAL A 52 10.64 -14.02 -1.66
N PHE A 53 11.48 -13.79 -2.68
CA PHE A 53 12.91 -14.12 -2.71
C PHE A 53 13.83 -12.94 -2.36
N HIS A 54 13.32 -11.74 -2.11
CA HIS A 54 14.08 -10.67 -1.47
C HIS A 54 13.73 -10.66 0.01
N PRO A 55 14.43 -11.45 0.85
CA PRO A 55 14.34 -11.27 2.28
C PRO A 55 14.64 -9.80 2.55
N PHE A 56 13.69 -9.11 3.18
CA PHE A 56 13.85 -7.77 3.72
C PHE A 56 15.24 -7.69 4.33
N GLN A 57 16.15 -6.94 3.70
CA GLN A 57 17.52 -6.85 4.17
C GLN A 57 17.47 -6.14 5.52
N GLY A 58 17.49 -6.97 6.58
CA GLY A 58 17.59 -6.51 7.95
C GLY A 58 18.74 -5.53 8.04
N GLY A 59 18.45 -4.39 8.67
CA GLY A 59 19.37 -3.28 8.80
C GLY A 59 20.75 -3.73 9.25
N GLU A 60 21.76 -3.12 8.63
CA GLU A 60 23.16 -3.25 9.00
C GLU A 60 23.32 -3.09 10.51
N VAL A 61 23.57 -4.21 11.21
CA VAL A 61 23.90 -4.20 12.62
C VAL A 61 25.32 -3.66 12.71
N VAL A 62 25.44 -2.34 12.92
CA VAL A 62 26.72 -1.69 13.22
C VAL A 62 27.24 -2.29 14.54
N GLN A 63 28.17 -3.23 14.43
CA GLN A 63 28.86 -3.81 15.58
C GLN A 63 29.69 -2.71 16.27
N VAL A 64 29.27 -2.31 17.46
CA VAL A 64 30.03 -1.39 18.31
C VAL A 64 31.31 -2.12 18.77
N PRO A 65 32.53 -1.62 18.48
CA PRO A 65 33.75 -2.26 18.97
C PRO A 65 33.86 -2.14 20.50
N LEU A 66 34.16 -3.26 21.15
CA LEU A 66 34.40 -3.36 22.59
C LEU A 66 35.72 -2.65 22.95
N VAL A 67 35.63 -1.48 23.59
CA VAL A 67 36.80 -0.82 24.22
C VAL A 67 37.05 -1.50 25.56
N VAL A 68 38.11 -2.29 25.65
CA VAL A 68 38.58 -2.88 26.92
C VAL A 68 39.40 -1.82 27.66
N VAL A 69 38.81 -1.19 28.67
CA VAL A 69 39.51 -0.27 29.58
C VAL A 69 40.20 -1.09 30.67
N THR A 70 41.51 -1.25 30.58
CA THR A 70 42.32 -1.83 31.68
C THR A 70 42.42 -0.81 32.81
N VAL A 71 41.75 -1.08 33.93
CA VAL A 71 41.83 -0.26 35.15
C VAL A 71 43.07 -0.66 35.97
N THR A 72 44.05 0.24 36.06
CA THR A 72 45.19 0.12 36.97
C THR A 72 44.71 0.40 38.40
N PRO A 73 44.91 -0.49 39.38
CA PRO A 73 44.43 -0.23 40.74
C PRO A 73 45.29 0.84 41.42
N THR A 74 44.76 2.06 41.52
CA THR A 74 45.33 3.14 42.34
C THR A 74 44.98 2.91 43.81
N ARG A 75 46.00 2.93 44.68
CA ARG A 75 45.87 2.80 46.14
C ARG A 75 44.87 3.83 46.68
N VAL A 76 43.76 3.35 47.25
CA VAL A 76 42.68 4.18 47.79
C VAL A 76 43.05 4.65 49.19
N VAL A 77 43.05 5.96 49.41
CA VAL A 77 43.08 6.58 50.75
C VAL A 77 41.62 6.65 51.23
N PRO A 78 41.28 6.19 52.45
CA PRO A 78 39.90 6.23 52.91
C PRO A 78 39.44 7.68 53.13
N THR A 79 38.58 8.17 52.23
CA THR A 79 37.80 9.41 52.40
C THR A 79 36.62 9.11 53.32
N ALA A 80 36.39 9.94 54.33
CA ALA A 80 35.26 9.79 55.25
C ALA A 80 33.92 9.79 54.50
N THR A 81 33.17 8.69 54.64
CA THR A 81 31.85 8.49 54.03
C THR A 81 30.79 9.33 54.74
N LEU A 82 30.25 10.35 54.06
CA LEU A 82 29.05 11.04 54.54
C LEU A 82 27.85 10.09 54.49
N ARG A 83 27.01 10.13 55.54
CA ARG A 83 25.77 9.35 55.66
C ARG A 83 24.85 9.65 54.45
N PRO A 84 24.32 8.66 53.74
CA PRO A 84 23.42 8.90 52.61
C PRO A 84 22.14 9.57 53.10
N THR A 85 21.82 10.73 52.51
CA THR A 85 20.49 11.32 52.58
C THR A 85 19.54 10.43 51.80
N VAL A 86 18.48 9.94 52.45
CA VAL A 86 17.42 9.17 51.78
C VAL A 86 16.73 10.11 50.79
N VAL A 87 17.03 9.95 49.50
CA VAL A 87 16.30 10.64 48.43
C VAL A 87 14.91 10.00 48.36
N PRO A 88 13.81 10.76 48.47
CA PRO A 88 12.49 10.18 48.26
C PRO A 88 12.42 9.63 46.83
N SER A 89 12.08 8.34 46.70
CA SER A 89 11.76 7.74 45.40
C SER A 89 10.68 8.58 44.74
N PRO A 90 10.78 8.91 43.44
CA PRO A 90 9.69 9.57 42.75
C PRO A 90 8.45 8.69 42.86
N THR A 91 7.41 9.18 43.53
CA THR A 91 6.07 8.61 43.47
C THR A 91 5.67 8.59 42.00
N LEU A 92 5.42 7.40 41.44
CA LEU A 92 4.93 7.25 40.07
C LEU A 92 3.64 8.09 39.96
N ALA A 93 3.71 9.21 39.24
CA ALA A 93 2.54 9.96 38.86
C ALA A 93 1.63 9.03 38.04
N PRO A 94 0.30 9.09 38.19
CA PRO A 94 -0.59 8.34 37.30
C PRO A 94 -0.26 8.75 35.85
N THR A 95 0.10 7.77 35.02
CA THR A 95 0.25 7.97 33.58
C THR A 95 -1.07 8.54 33.07
N ALA A 96 -1.07 9.82 32.69
CA ALA A 96 -2.23 10.45 32.10
C ALA A 96 -2.68 9.59 30.90
N THR A 97 -3.95 9.22 30.85
CA THR A 97 -4.53 8.55 29.69
C THR A 97 -4.28 9.46 28.48
N PRO A 98 -3.53 9.02 27.46
CA PRO A 98 -3.25 9.86 26.31
C PRO A 98 -4.56 10.26 25.64
N GLU A 99 -4.82 11.57 25.60
CA GLU A 99 -5.95 12.13 24.86
C GLU A 99 -5.68 11.98 23.36
N GLY A 100 -6.55 11.25 22.66
CA GLY A 100 -6.45 11.04 21.21
C GLY A 100 -6.10 9.61 20.80
N LEU A 101 -5.65 9.45 19.55
CA LEU A 101 -5.23 8.16 19.00
C LEU A 101 -3.82 7.84 19.49
N PHE A 102 -3.63 6.69 20.11
CA PHE A 102 -2.33 6.24 20.62
C PHE A 102 -2.09 4.76 20.31
N VAL A 103 -0.83 4.39 20.14
CA VAL A 103 -0.45 2.99 19.85
C VAL A 103 -0.83 2.09 21.02
N GLY A 104 -1.48 0.96 20.72
CA GLY A 104 -2.03 0.03 21.70
C GLY A 104 -3.43 0.40 22.19
N GLY A 105 -3.94 1.59 21.85
CA GLY A 105 -5.30 2.03 22.13
C GLY A 105 -6.31 1.54 21.09
N GLU A 106 -7.53 2.05 21.20
CA GLU A 106 -8.63 1.75 20.27
C GLU A 106 -9.04 3.00 19.48
N ALA A 107 -9.18 2.82 18.17
CA ALA A 107 -9.74 3.80 17.25
C ALA A 107 -11.13 3.33 16.82
N MET A 108 -12.11 4.22 16.83
CA MET A 108 -13.42 3.99 16.25
C MET A 108 -13.49 4.65 14.87
N VAL A 109 -13.91 3.88 13.87
CA VAL A 109 -14.15 4.37 12.51
C VAL A 109 -15.34 5.31 12.52
N SER A 110 -15.18 6.53 11.99
CA SER A 110 -16.26 7.52 11.93
C SER A 110 -16.10 8.45 10.73
N GLY A 111 -17.21 8.95 10.19
CA GLY A 111 -17.21 9.96 9.14
C GLY A 111 -16.92 9.45 7.73
N THR A 112 -16.95 8.13 7.49
CA THR A 112 -16.74 7.56 6.15
C THR A 112 -18.02 7.53 5.31
N GLY A 113 -19.19 7.58 5.95
CA GLY A 113 -20.51 7.63 5.29
C GLY A 113 -20.94 6.32 4.65
N SER A 114 -20.08 5.30 4.64
CA SER A 114 -20.36 3.95 4.17
C SER A 114 -19.40 2.95 4.84
N THR A 115 -18.15 2.89 4.38
CA THR A 115 -17.13 1.99 4.92
C THR A 115 -15.73 2.58 4.77
N LEU A 116 -14.87 2.33 5.76
CA LEU A 116 -13.44 2.65 5.73
C LEU A 116 -12.64 1.50 5.14
N ARG A 117 -11.70 1.84 4.26
CA ARG A 117 -10.82 0.87 3.59
C ARG A 117 -9.51 0.76 4.36
N LEU A 118 -9.26 -0.41 4.92
CA LEU A 118 -7.95 -0.84 5.39
C LEU A 118 -7.09 -1.21 4.18
N ARG A 119 -5.92 -0.58 4.07
CA ARG A 119 -5.00 -0.73 2.94
C ARG A 119 -3.72 -1.46 3.35
N SER A 120 -3.00 -1.99 2.37
CA SER A 120 -1.75 -2.72 2.61
C SER A 120 -0.60 -1.82 3.08
N ASP A 121 -0.61 -0.56 2.67
CA ASP A 121 0.43 0.45 2.95
C ASP A 121 -0.25 1.81 3.17
N PRO A 122 0.37 2.77 3.88
CA PRO A 122 -0.13 4.13 3.95
C PRO A 122 -0.13 4.78 2.57
N GLY A 123 -1.31 5.16 2.08
CA GLY A 123 -1.44 5.92 0.85
C GLY A 123 -2.74 5.69 0.09
N LEU A 124 -3.07 6.63 -0.77
CA LEU A 124 -4.26 6.62 -1.62
C LEU A 124 -4.14 5.63 -2.78
N GLN A 125 -2.93 5.24 -3.15
CA GLN A 125 -2.66 4.26 -4.21
C GLN A 125 -2.46 2.83 -3.69
N ALA A 126 -2.42 2.63 -2.37
CA ALA A 126 -2.23 1.31 -1.78
C ALA A 126 -3.46 0.41 -1.98
N THR A 127 -3.22 -0.89 -2.16
CA THR A 127 -4.27 -1.89 -2.36
C THR A 127 -5.18 -1.98 -1.14
N THR A 128 -6.49 -2.02 -1.37
CA THR A 128 -7.47 -2.23 -0.28
C THR A 128 -7.50 -3.69 0.12
N LEU A 129 -7.16 -3.97 1.38
CA LEU A 129 -7.19 -5.32 1.96
C LEU A 129 -8.58 -5.67 2.51
N LYS A 130 -9.21 -4.70 3.18
CA LYS A 130 -10.51 -4.90 3.82
C LYS A 130 -11.30 -3.60 3.88
N THR A 131 -12.62 -3.73 3.94
CA THR A 131 -13.54 -2.64 4.29
C THR A 131 -14.16 -2.89 5.66
N VAL A 132 -14.22 -1.84 6.47
CA VAL A 132 -14.75 -1.83 7.83
C VAL A 132 -15.91 -0.84 7.88
N ALA A 133 -17.00 -1.20 8.55
CA ALA A 133 -18.15 -0.30 8.69
C ALA A 133 -17.88 0.82 9.70
N ASP A 134 -18.58 1.95 9.52
CA ASP A 134 -18.56 3.04 10.50
C ASP A 134 -19.08 2.54 11.87
N GLY A 135 -18.48 3.06 12.95
CA GLY A 135 -18.75 2.64 14.33
C GLY A 135 -17.96 1.41 14.79
N THR A 136 -17.19 0.76 13.90
CA THR A 136 -16.35 -0.37 14.29
C THR A 136 -15.14 0.12 15.09
N ARG A 137 -14.86 -0.57 16.21
CA ARG A 137 -13.65 -0.37 17.01
C ARG A 137 -12.51 -1.22 16.46
N LEU A 138 -11.37 -0.58 16.24
CA LEU A 138 -10.15 -1.18 15.74
C LEU A 138 -9.01 -0.90 16.72
N LYS A 139 -8.13 -1.87 16.90
CA LYS A 139 -6.94 -1.71 17.73
C LYS A 139 -5.84 -0.98 16.95
N ILE A 140 -5.23 0.03 17.55
CA ILE A 140 -4.10 0.74 16.95
C ILE A 140 -2.83 -0.08 17.17
N LEU A 141 -2.23 -0.58 16.09
CA LEU A 141 -0.99 -1.36 16.12
C LEU A 141 0.25 -0.48 15.99
N GLU A 142 0.18 0.55 15.15
CA GLU A 142 1.30 1.40 14.80
C GLU A 142 0.86 2.86 14.75
N GLY A 143 1.79 3.78 15.02
CA GLY A 143 1.52 5.21 15.08
C GLY A 143 1.21 5.82 13.70
N SER A 144 0.94 7.13 13.68
CA SER A 144 0.67 7.83 12.43
C SER A 144 1.89 7.86 11.52
N ARG A 145 1.71 7.47 10.26
CA ARG A 145 2.68 7.63 9.17
C ARG A 145 2.13 8.59 8.13
N GLU A 146 2.94 9.53 7.68
CA GLU A 146 2.53 10.48 6.65
C GLU A 146 2.72 9.89 5.25
N ALA A 147 1.66 9.94 4.44
CA ALA A 147 1.68 9.56 3.02
C ALA A 147 0.57 10.29 2.26
N ASP A 148 0.86 10.75 1.04
CA ASP A 148 -0.10 11.48 0.18
C ASP A 148 -0.75 12.70 0.86
N GLY A 149 -0.04 13.35 1.80
CA GLY A 149 -0.55 14.50 2.56
C GLY A 149 -1.57 14.14 3.65
N LEU A 150 -1.74 12.86 3.97
CA LEU A 150 -2.61 12.36 5.03
C LEU A 150 -1.79 11.61 6.07
N ARG A 151 -2.29 11.59 7.31
CA ARG A 151 -1.76 10.74 8.38
C ARG A 151 -2.49 9.41 8.36
N TRP A 152 -1.74 8.32 8.33
CA TRP A 152 -2.25 6.96 8.25
C TRP A 152 -1.90 6.20 9.51
N TRP A 153 -2.85 5.47 10.06
CA TRP A 153 -2.66 4.64 11.24
C TRP A 153 -2.82 3.18 10.86
N ARG A 154 -1.95 2.33 11.41
CA ARG A 154 -2.08 0.89 11.24
C ARG A 154 -3.02 0.35 12.30
N LEU A 155 -4.07 -0.29 11.84
CA LEU A 155 -5.16 -0.76 12.66
C LEU A 155 -5.35 -2.26 12.46
N GLN A 156 -5.84 -2.92 13.50
CA GLN A 156 -6.26 -4.31 13.48
C GLN A 156 -7.73 -4.41 13.87
N ASP A 157 -8.49 -5.12 13.05
CA ASP A 157 -9.83 -5.54 13.39
C ASP A 157 -9.75 -6.69 14.40
N GLN A 158 -10.29 -6.48 15.60
CA GLN A 158 -10.28 -7.49 16.66
C GLN A 158 -11.23 -8.66 16.35
N THR A 159 -12.19 -8.49 15.44
CA THR A 159 -13.19 -9.51 15.09
C THR A 159 -12.59 -10.57 14.18
N ASP A 160 -11.90 -10.14 13.12
CA ASP A 160 -11.38 -11.02 12.07
C ASP A 160 -9.84 -11.09 12.05
N GLY A 161 -9.15 -10.33 12.90
CA GLY A 161 -7.69 -10.23 12.95
C GLY A 161 -7.05 -9.49 11.78
N ALA A 162 -7.86 -8.94 10.86
CA ALA A 162 -7.38 -8.27 9.67
C ALA A 162 -6.64 -6.98 10.02
N GLU A 163 -5.44 -6.80 9.44
CA GLU A 163 -4.61 -5.62 9.64
C GLU A 163 -4.56 -4.76 8.39
N GLY A 164 -4.47 -3.45 8.58
CA GLY A 164 -4.18 -2.53 7.48
C GLY A 164 -4.10 -1.07 7.91
N TRP A 165 -3.78 -0.22 6.95
CA TRP A 165 -3.63 1.22 7.12
C TRP A 165 -4.92 1.95 6.78
N ALA A 166 -5.30 2.89 7.62
CA ALA A 166 -6.42 3.79 7.36
C ALA A 166 -6.07 5.24 7.70
N ALA A 167 -6.70 6.19 7.01
CA ALA A 167 -6.43 7.61 7.22
C ALA A 167 -7.06 8.11 8.53
N GLU A 168 -6.29 8.89 9.29
CA GLU A 168 -6.66 9.50 10.57
C GLU A 168 -7.94 10.32 10.50
N THR A 169 -8.21 10.96 9.36
CA THR A 169 -9.41 11.77 9.13
C THR A 169 -10.71 11.00 9.37
N TYR A 170 -10.68 9.66 9.26
CA TYR A 170 -11.83 8.78 9.47
C TYR A 170 -11.76 8.01 10.79
N LEU A 171 -10.86 8.40 11.70
CA LEU A 171 -10.64 7.75 12.97
C LEU A 171 -10.93 8.72 14.11
N THR A 172 -11.66 8.21 15.09
CA THR A 172 -11.92 8.90 16.35
C THR A 172 -11.37 8.07 17.50
N PRO A 173 -10.76 8.68 18.52
CA PRO A 173 -10.35 7.93 19.71
C PRO A 173 -11.59 7.31 20.36
N ALA A 174 -11.49 6.03 20.74
CA ALA A 174 -12.55 5.39 21.50
C ALA A 174 -12.64 6.00 22.92
N PRO A 175 -13.86 6.21 23.47
CA PRO A 175 -14.06 6.76 24.81
C PRO A 175 -13.68 5.79 25.93
#